data_AF-A0A1S3LUE9-F1
#
_entry.id   AF-A0A1S3LUE9-F1
#
_cell.length_a   1.000
_cell.length_b   1.000
_cell.length_c   1.000
_cell.angle_alpha   90.00
_cell.angle_beta   90.00
_cell.angle_gamma   90.00
#
_symmetry.space_group_name_H-M   'P 1'
#
loop_
_entity.id
_entity.type
_entity.pdbx_description
1 polymer ?
#
loop_
_entity_poly.entity_id
_entity_poly.type
_entity_poly.pdbx_seq_one_letter_code
_entity_poly.pdbx_strand_id
1 'polypeptide(L)'
;MVLITEDMVRRRAEHNNCEILSLEEVSLHQQDIEKIEHIDKWCRDLKILYLQNNLIPRIGCESLQKLDLTVNFVGQLSSVESLKHNILLRELFLVGNPCTEFEGYRQYVVASLPQLKYLDGKEIGRSERIRARQGLDEVRRRIRQQEQDYLRKRASEKEEAQREGGEAQRGPKRESRSSAKAKNPGFDGRWYTDIKNTIPVPEENNEIQGRDEKEKTSCLSSEDQEREFWEKPCAYTPESRLEAHRHLDEKKKAKERKTVKTPKAPRTLITPNGRVMNVNEPKLDFNLTEDGDNNTIVLDLEVYRHMDTSLMDVDVQPTYARVTVKGKIFQLVLPAEVRPDSSTAKRSQITGHLVLTMPRAQGEIKMTTPRPPKVSQCSHTPEEKTRKRLEVDPSKHSGVDLANIVTRENRAGEQTSFYDNFVDNPDVPPLM
;
A
#
# COMPACT_ATOMS: atom_id res chain seq x y z
N MET A 1 18.10 -10.52 -16.29
CA MET A 1 19.29 -10.10 -15.55
C MET A 1 18.99 -8.93 -14.64
N VAL A 2 18.46 -9.24 -13.45
CA VAL A 2 18.46 -8.30 -12.33
C VAL A 2 19.85 -8.33 -11.69
N LEU A 3 20.53 -7.18 -11.69
CA LEU A 3 21.80 -6.96 -11.03
C LEU A 3 21.57 -6.18 -9.73
N ILE A 4 22.52 -6.27 -8.80
CA ILE A 4 22.57 -5.37 -7.66
C ILE A 4 22.83 -3.96 -8.20
N THR A 5 21.98 -3.00 -7.84
CA THR A 5 22.10 -1.60 -8.24
C THR A 5 22.29 -0.70 -7.02
N GLU A 6 22.92 0.46 -7.22
CA GLU A 6 23.12 1.44 -6.15
C GLU A 6 21.79 1.85 -5.51
N ASP A 7 20.73 2.05 -6.29
CA ASP A 7 19.40 2.40 -5.80
C ASP A 7 18.74 1.30 -4.96
N MET A 8 19.08 0.03 -5.17
CA MET A 8 18.61 -1.07 -4.31
C MET A 8 19.29 -1.03 -2.94
N VAL A 9 20.60 -0.77 -2.91
CA VAL A 9 21.38 -0.64 -1.67
C VAL A 9 20.98 0.62 -0.91
N ARG A 10 20.86 1.75 -1.62
CA ARG A 10 20.50 3.06 -1.04
C ARG A 10 19.12 3.05 -0.37
N ARG A 11 18.12 2.37 -0.94
CA ARG A 11 16.80 2.15 -0.31
C ARG A 11 16.84 1.27 0.94
N ARG A 12 17.88 0.47 1.14
CA ARG A 12 18.11 -0.26 2.40
C ARG A 12 18.88 0.59 3.42
N ALA A 13 19.60 1.60 2.95
CA ALA A 13 20.37 2.56 3.73
C ALA A 13 19.57 3.78 4.23
N GLU A 14 18.23 3.80 4.09
CA GLU A 14 17.39 4.94 4.49
C GLU A 14 17.58 5.33 5.98
N HIS A 15 17.80 4.34 6.86
CA HIS A 15 18.11 4.56 8.27
C HIS A 15 19.54 5.03 8.56
N ASN A 16 20.44 4.99 7.56
CA ASN A 16 21.84 5.42 7.62
C ASN A 16 22.06 6.69 6.79
N ASN A 17 21.12 7.65 6.82
CA ASN A 17 21.15 8.89 6.02
C ASN A 17 21.33 8.67 4.50
N CYS A 18 20.95 7.50 3.98
CA CYS A 18 21.25 7.06 2.61
C CYS A 18 22.77 6.98 2.27
N GLU A 19 23.65 6.96 3.26
CA GLU A 19 25.08 6.67 3.08
C GLU A 19 25.29 5.18 2.84
N ILE A 20 25.93 4.85 1.72
CA ILE A 20 26.21 3.47 1.30
C ILE A 20 27.66 3.03 1.56
N LEU A 21 28.59 3.98 1.66
CA LEU A 21 30.02 3.70 1.83
C LEU A 21 30.34 3.10 3.21
N SER A 22 29.67 3.61 4.24
CA SER A 22 29.79 3.27 5.66
C SER A 22 28.94 2.07 6.10
N LEU A 23 28.21 1.40 5.18
CA LEU A 23 27.33 0.29 5.52
C LEU A 23 28.13 -0.96 5.89
N GLU A 24 27.97 -1.39 7.15
CA GLU A 24 28.52 -2.66 7.64
C GLU A 24 27.61 -3.85 7.38
N GLU A 25 26.30 -3.63 7.24
CA GLU A 25 25.28 -4.66 7.02
C GLU A 25 24.32 -4.26 5.89
N VAL A 26 24.06 -5.18 4.97
CA VAL A 26 23.10 -4.99 3.87
C VAL A 26 22.21 -6.22 3.72
N SER A 27 20.89 -5.98 3.74
CA SER A 27 19.87 -7.00 3.44
C SER A 27 19.20 -6.75 2.09
N LEU A 28 19.33 -7.74 1.20
CA LEU A 28 18.80 -7.78 -0.16
C LEU A 28 18.00 -9.08 -0.37
N HIS A 29 17.12 -9.42 0.57
CA HIS A 29 16.19 -10.55 0.41
C HIS A 29 15.22 -10.33 -0.76
N GLN A 30 14.87 -11.40 -1.48
CA GLN A 30 13.74 -11.41 -2.42
C GLN A 30 13.82 -10.30 -3.49
N GLN A 31 14.99 -10.12 -4.11
CA GLN A 31 15.23 -9.10 -5.13
C GLN A 31 15.49 -9.71 -6.53
N ASP A 32 15.29 -11.03 -6.69
CA ASP A 32 15.58 -11.82 -7.89
C ASP A 32 16.99 -11.59 -8.48
N ILE A 33 17.97 -11.25 -7.64
CA ILE A 33 19.34 -10.94 -8.06
C ILE A 33 19.95 -12.16 -8.76
N GLU A 34 20.32 -12.01 -10.03
CA GLU A 34 20.93 -13.07 -10.84
C GLU A 34 22.46 -13.10 -10.69
N LYS A 35 23.08 -12.02 -10.19
CA LYS A 35 24.54 -11.92 -10.04
C LYS A 35 24.94 -10.90 -8.98
N ILE A 36 25.91 -11.26 -8.14
CA ILE A 36 26.56 -10.35 -7.21
C ILE A 36 27.66 -9.60 -7.98
N GLU A 37 27.49 -8.30 -8.18
CA GLU A 37 28.50 -7.41 -8.76
C GLU A 37 28.44 -6.04 -8.10
N HIS A 38 29.55 -5.31 -8.17
CA HIS A 38 29.69 -3.89 -7.79
C HIS A 38 29.46 -3.52 -6.31
N ILE A 39 29.02 -4.46 -5.45
CA ILE A 39 28.94 -4.27 -3.99
C ILE A 39 30.25 -3.71 -3.41
N ASP A 40 31.40 -4.30 -3.76
CA ASP A 40 32.71 -3.89 -3.22
C ASP A 40 33.11 -2.45 -3.65
N LYS A 41 32.46 -1.88 -4.68
CA LYS A 41 32.63 -0.46 -5.07
C LYS A 41 31.80 0.50 -4.23
N TRP A 42 30.62 0.06 -3.79
CA TRP A 42 29.63 0.89 -3.11
C TRP A 42 29.72 0.80 -1.59
N CYS A 43 29.96 -0.38 -1.03
CA CYS A 43 30.00 -0.66 0.40
C CYS A 43 31.39 -1.21 0.75
N ARG A 44 32.34 -0.33 1.08
CA ARG A 44 33.74 -0.74 1.33
C ARG A 44 33.91 -1.42 2.68
N ASP A 45 33.15 -0.97 3.67
CA ASP A 45 33.21 -1.44 5.04
C ASP A 45 32.20 -2.57 5.33
N LEU A 46 31.65 -3.19 4.28
CA LEU A 46 30.62 -4.22 4.39
C LEU A 46 31.16 -5.48 5.09
N LYS A 47 30.48 -5.89 6.15
CA LYS A 47 30.81 -7.07 6.97
C LYS A 47 29.76 -8.15 6.80
N ILE A 48 28.49 -7.79 6.66
CA ILE A 48 27.37 -8.74 6.65
C ILE A 48 26.52 -8.52 5.40
N LEU A 49 26.37 -9.57 4.59
CA LEU A 49 25.54 -9.55 3.39
C LEU A 49 24.50 -10.68 3.41
N TYR A 50 23.24 -10.26 3.34
CA TYR A 50 22.06 -11.13 3.38
C TYR A 50 21.39 -11.14 2.00
N LEU A 51 21.49 -12.26 1.27
CA LEU A 51 21.02 -12.43 -0.11
C LEU A 51 20.02 -13.60 -0.26
N GLN A 52 19.23 -13.86 0.79
CA GLN A 52 18.27 -14.96 0.83
C GLN A 52 17.18 -14.86 -0.24
N ASN A 53 16.80 -16.01 -0.80
CA ASN A 53 15.77 -16.15 -1.83
C ASN A 53 15.99 -15.23 -3.06
N ASN A 54 17.19 -15.27 -3.63
CA ASN A 54 17.52 -14.64 -4.92
C ASN A 54 17.78 -15.70 -6.01
N LEU A 55 18.33 -15.28 -7.15
CA LEU A 55 18.56 -16.11 -8.34
C LEU A 55 20.05 -16.41 -8.58
N ILE A 56 20.89 -16.28 -7.54
CA ILE A 56 22.35 -16.26 -7.67
C ILE A 56 22.86 -17.67 -8.01
N PRO A 57 23.53 -17.88 -9.17
CA PRO A 57 24.05 -19.18 -9.58
C PRO A 57 25.51 -19.41 -9.17
N ARG A 58 26.23 -18.34 -8.82
CA ARG A 58 27.66 -18.31 -8.57
C ARG A 58 27.99 -17.33 -7.44
N ILE A 59 28.83 -17.76 -6.52
CA ILE A 59 29.33 -16.93 -5.41
C ILE A 59 30.52 -16.07 -5.88
N GLY A 60 30.59 -14.84 -5.38
CA GLY A 60 31.74 -13.94 -5.52
C GLY A 60 31.53 -12.62 -4.76
N CYS A 61 32.39 -12.33 -3.79
CA CYS A 61 32.52 -11.09 -3.01
C CYS A 61 33.97 -10.99 -2.53
N GLU A 62 34.55 -9.80 -2.40
CA GLU A 62 35.98 -9.65 -2.04
C GLU A 62 36.20 -9.47 -0.53
N SER A 63 35.31 -8.76 0.17
CA SER A 63 35.42 -8.51 1.63
C SER A 63 34.07 -8.65 2.34
N LEU A 64 33.93 -9.67 3.20
CA LEU A 64 32.75 -9.93 4.05
C LEU A 64 33.12 -10.81 5.25
N GLN A 65 32.51 -10.57 6.41
CA GLN A 65 32.60 -11.45 7.58
C GLN A 65 31.51 -12.54 7.59
N LYS A 66 30.32 -12.22 7.08
CA LYS A 66 29.15 -13.10 7.05
C LYS A 66 28.43 -12.98 5.71
N LEU A 67 28.16 -14.13 5.07
CA LEU A 67 27.44 -14.22 3.81
C LEU A 67 26.31 -15.25 3.93
N ASP A 68 25.07 -14.81 3.74
CA ASP A 68 23.91 -15.69 3.68
C ASP A 68 23.34 -15.74 2.25
N LEU A 69 23.39 -16.93 1.66
CA LEU A 69 22.86 -17.25 0.34
C LEU A 69 21.78 -18.33 0.43
N THR A 70 21.07 -18.47 1.55
CA THR A 70 19.99 -19.47 1.67
C THR A 70 18.91 -19.33 0.59
N VAL A 71 18.39 -20.48 0.12
CA VAL A 71 17.32 -20.56 -0.89
C VAL A 71 17.67 -19.88 -2.24
N ASN A 72 18.95 -19.90 -2.62
CA ASN A 72 19.43 -19.48 -3.94
C ASN A 72 19.57 -20.68 -4.90
N PHE A 73 20.19 -20.45 -6.06
CA PHE A 73 20.40 -21.46 -7.10
C PHE A 73 21.89 -21.73 -7.37
N VAL A 74 22.73 -21.64 -6.34
CA VAL A 74 24.17 -21.94 -6.46
C VAL A 74 24.35 -23.42 -6.78
N GLY A 75 24.65 -23.71 -8.05
CA GLY A 75 24.97 -25.06 -8.53
C GLY A 75 26.46 -25.29 -8.80
N GLN A 76 27.27 -24.23 -8.80
CA GLN A 76 28.73 -24.31 -8.99
C GLN A 76 29.42 -24.16 -7.63
N LEU A 77 29.67 -25.26 -6.93
CA LEU A 77 30.36 -25.26 -5.64
C LEU A 77 31.82 -24.80 -5.77
N SER A 78 32.47 -25.06 -6.91
CA SER A 78 33.77 -24.52 -7.33
C SER A 78 33.83 -22.98 -7.24
N SER A 79 32.70 -22.28 -7.26
CA SER A 79 32.65 -20.82 -7.05
C SER A 79 33.00 -20.39 -5.63
N VAL A 80 32.85 -21.27 -4.64
CA VAL A 80 33.32 -21.05 -3.25
C VAL A 80 34.83 -20.77 -3.21
N GLU A 81 35.62 -21.29 -4.17
CA GLU A 81 37.05 -20.98 -4.23
C GLU A 81 37.36 -19.48 -4.44
N SER A 82 36.41 -18.68 -4.95
CA SER A 82 36.58 -17.21 -5.03
C SER A 82 36.67 -16.54 -3.66
N LEU A 83 35.95 -17.07 -2.66
CA LEU A 83 35.95 -16.56 -1.29
C LEU A 83 37.26 -16.85 -0.54
N LYS A 84 38.21 -17.60 -1.11
CA LYS A 84 39.52 -17.89 -0.50
C LYS A 84 40.28 -16.63 -0.11
N HIS A 85 40.16 -15.57 -0.91
CA HIS A 85 40.85 -14.29 -0.68
C HIS A 85 40.17 -13.42 0.39
N ASN A 86 38.91 -13.69 0.72
CA ASN A 86 38.19 -13.00 1.77
C ASN A 86 38.65 -13.51 3.15
N ILE A 87 39.71 -12.90 3.67
CA ILE A 87 40.35 -13.26 4.95
C ILE A 87 39.47 -13.04 6.18
N LEU A 88 38.42 -12.22 6.07
CA LEU A 88 37.54 -11.88 7.19
C LEU A 88 36.35 -12.83 7.33
N LEU A 89 36.08 -13.68 6.34
CA LEU A 89 34.90 -14.55 6.29
C LEU A 89 34.90 -15.61 7.41
N ARG A 90 33.88 -15.54 8.26
CA ARG A 90 33.67 -16.42 9.41
C ARG A 90 32.39 -17.25 9.30
N GLU A 91 31.35 -16.72 8.68
CA GLU A 91 30.04 -17.37 8.57
C GLU A 91 29.56 -17.44 7.13
N LEU A 92 29.12 -18.63 6.70
CA LEU A 92 28.57 -18.89 5.37
C LEU A 92 27.32 -19.77 5.49
N PHE A 93 26.25 -19.37 4.82
CA PHE A 93 25.01 -20.14 4.74
C PHE A 93 24.66 -20.42 3.27
N LEU A 94 24.51 -21.69 2.92
CA LEU A 94 24.15 -22.19 1.59
C LEU A 94 22.94 -23.14 1.63
N VAL A 95 22.29 -23.33 2.78
CA VAL A 95 21.08 -24.18 2.92
C VAL A 95 20.03 -23.84 1.86
N GLY A 96 19.50 -24.86 1.18
CA GLY A 96 18.51 -24.69 0.10
C GLY A 96 19.10 -24.31 -1.26
N ASN A 97 20.40 -24.46 -1.45
CA ASN A 97 21.04 -24.40 -2.78
C ASN A 97 21.29 -25.80 -3.35
N PRO A 98 21.23 -26.00 -4.68
CA PRO A 98 21.54 -27.27 -5.33
C PRO A 98 22.91 -27.84 -4.96
N CYS A 99 23.91 -26.99 -4.71
CA CYS A 99 25.24 -27.44 -4.28
C CYS A 99 25.28 -28.17 -2.93
N THR A 100 24.23 -28.09 -2.11
CA THR A 100 24.14 -28.81 -0.82
C THR A 100 23.78 -30.28 -0.97
N GLU A 101 23.26 -30.69 -2.14
CA GLU A 101 22.96 -32.09 -2.48
C GLU A 101 24.21 -32.89 -2.84
N PHE A 102 25.34 -32.22 -3.15
CA PHE A 102 26.55 -32.89 -3.64
C PHE A 102 27.26 -33.70 -2.55
N GLU A 103 27.69 -34.92 -2.90
CA GLU A 103 28.47 -35.78 -2.02
C GLU A 103 29.78 -35.09 -1.60
N GLY A 104 29.97 -34.93 -0.29
CA GLY A 104 31.14 -34.28 0.27
C GLY A 104 31.11 -32.75 0.24
N TYR A 105 29.97 -32.11 -0.12
CA TYR A 105 29.75 -30.66 -0.09
C TYR A 105 30.43 -29.97 1.12
N ARG A 106 30.09 -30.39 2.34
CA ARG A 106 30.64 -29.81 3.57
C ARG A 106 32.15 -29.98 3.69
N GLN A 107 32.69 -31.16 3.32
CA GLN A 107 34.13 -31.41 3.35
C GLN A 107 34.86 -30.52 2.35
N TYR A 108 34.31 -30.36 1.14
CA TYR A 108 34.88 -29.50 0.10
C TYR A 108 34.93 -28.03 0.54
N VAL A 109 33.84 -27.49 1.12
CA VAL A 109 33.80 -26.10 1.60
C VAL A 109 34.78 -25.89 2.76
N VAL A 110 34.78 -26.79 3.76
CA VAL A 110 35.68 -26.71 4.93
C VAL A 110 37.16 -26.81 4.52
N ALA A 111 37.49 -27.64 3.53
CA ALA A 111 38.86 -27.75 3.02
C ALA A 111 39.25 -26.57 2.11
N SER A 112 38.29 -25.99 1.37
CA SER A 112 38.53 -24.86 0.46
C SER A 112 38.64 -23.51 1.19
N LEU A 113 37.92 -23.33 2.31
CA LEU A 113 37.88 -22.09 3.09
C LEU A 113 38.41 -22.28 4.52
N PRO A 114 39.74 -22.29 4.73
CA PRO A 114 40.34 -22.48 6.05
C PRO A 114 40.02 -21.35 7.05
N GLN A 115 39.61 -20.17 6.61
CA GLN A 115 39.19 -19.06 7.48
C GLN A 115 37.80 -19.25 8.12
N LEU A 116 36.91 -20.01 7.46
CA LEU A 116 35.50 -20.10 7.81
C LEU A 116 35.30 -20.78 9.17
N LYS A 117 34.51 -20.21 10.09
CA LYS A 117 34.23 -20.76 11.43
C LYS A 117 32.92 -21.54 11.51
N TYR A 118 31.87 -21.03 10.88
CA TYR A 118 30.54 -21.65 10.84
C TYR A 118 30.11 -21.84 9.39
N LEU A 119 29.56 -23.02 9.10
CA LEU A 119 28.94 -23.35 7.83
C LEU A 119 27.56 -23.93 8.09
N ASP A 120 26.53 -23.32 7.51
CA ASP A 120 25.12 -23.72 7.64
C ASP A 120 24.69 -23.83 9.12
N GLY A 121 25.07 -22.83 9.93
CA GLY A 121 24.79 -22.77 11.37
C GLY A 121 25.61 -23.74 12.24
N LYS A 122 26.48 -24.58 11.65
CA LYS A 122 27.29 -25.58 12.38
C LYS A 122 28.75 -25.17 12.44
N GLU A 123 29.31 -25.11 13.65
CA GLU A 123 30.73 -24.82 13.90
C GLU A 123 31.66 -25.85 13.22
N ILE A 124 32.80 -25.38 12.72
CA ILE A 124 33.81 -26.19 12.03
C ILE A 124 34.96 -26.51 12.99
N GLY A 125 34.90 -27.70 13.60
CA GLY A 125 35.90 -28.19 14.54
C GLY A 125 37.27 -28.48 13.90
N ARG A 126 38.35 -28.42 14.68
CA ARG A 126 39.73 -28.67 14.20
C ARG A 126 39.88 -30.05 13.54
N SER A 127 39.28 -31.10 14.13
CA SER A 127 39.30 -32.47 13.61
C SER A 127 38.52 -32.64 12.30
N GLU A 128 37.53 -31.79 12.04
CA GLU A 128 36.82 -31.76 10.75
C GLU A 128 37.74 -31.23 9.66
N ARG A 129 38.44 -30.12 9.92
CA ARG A 129 39.38 -29.49 8.97
C ARG A 129 40.52 -30.41 8.56
N ILE A 130 41.10 -31.16 9.50
CA ILE A 130 42.21 -32.08 9.22
C ILE A 130 41.75 -33.18 8.24
N ARG A 131 40.61 -33.82 8.53
CA ARG A 131 40.01 -34.86 7.66
C ARG A 131 39.63 -34.30 6.29
N ALA A 132 38.99 -33.14 6.26
CA ALA A 132 38.59 -32.47 5.02
C ALA A 132 39.80 -32.12 4.13
N ARG A 133 40.92 -31.68 4.74
CA ARG A 133 42.16 -31.34 4.01
C ARG A 133 42.87 -32.58 3.45
N GLN A 134 42.81 -33.73 4.13
CA GLN A 134 43.43 -34.97 3.67
C GLN A 134 42.76 -35.55 2.41
N GLY A 135 41.43 -35.44 2.28
CA GLY A 135 40.67 -35.95 1.13
C GLY A 135 40.41 -34.96 0.01
N LEU A 136 40.98 -33.74 0.05
CA LEU A 136 40.55 -32.61 -0.78
C LEU A 136 40.58 -32.92 -2.30
N ASP A 137 41.62 -33.55 -2.82
CA ASP A 137 41.76 -33.79 -4.27
C ASP A 137 40.84 -34.89 -4.81
N GLU A 138 40.38 -35.81 -3.96
CA GLU A 138 39.33 -36.78 -4.32
C GLU A 138 37.95 -36.12 -4.31
N VAL A 139 37.63 -35.42 -3.22
CA VAL A 139 36.35 -34.72 -3.09
C VAL A 139 36.21 -33.67 -4.20
N ARG A 140 37.25 -32.89 -4.49
CA ARG A 140 37.26 -31.89 -5.58
C ARG A 140 37.01 -32.50 -6.96
N ARG A 141 37.47 -33.73 -7.22
CA ARG A 141 37.15 -34.45 -8.47
C ARG A 141 35.68 -34.87 -8.53
N ARG A 142 35.15 -35.46 -7.45
CA ARG A 142 33.73 -35.87 -7.36
C ARG A 142 32.78 -34.68 -7.45
N ILE A 143 33.10 -33.56 -6.79
CA ILE A 143 32.33 -32.31 -6.87
C ILE A 143 32.30 -31.79 -8.31
N ARG A 144 33.46 -31.71 -8.99
CA ARG A 144 33.52 -31.25 -10.40
C ARG A 144 32.73 -32.12 -11.37
N GLN A 145 32.64 -33.43 -11.12
CA GLN A 145 31.80 -34.33 -11.91
C GLN A 145 30.31 -34.06 -11.66
N GLN A 146 29.87 -34.02 -10.40
CA GLN A 146 28.50 -33.69 -10.02
C GLN A 146 28.06 -32.30 -10.53
N GLU A 147 28.95 -31.30 -10.50
CA GLU A 147 28.73 -29.98 -11.10
C GLU A 147 28.50 -30.06 -12.62
N GLN A 148 29.30 -30.84 -13.34
CA GLN A 148 29.13 -30.98 -14.79
C GLN A 148 27.83 -31.67 -15.14
N ASP A 149 27.45 -32.70 -14.39
CA ASP A 149 26.20 -33.43 -14.63
C ASP A 149 24.97 -32.60 -14.24
N TYR A 150 25.04 -31.84 -13.13
CA TYR A 150 24.04 -30.83 -12.78
C TYR A 150 23.90 -29.76 -13.88
N LEU A 151 25.00 -29.20 -14.37
CA LEU A 151 24.99 -28.19 -15.43
C LEU A 151 24.45 -28.74 -16.76
N ARG A 152 24.76 -29.99 -17.11
CA ARG A 152 24.18 -30.69 -18.28
C ARG A 152 22.69 -30.88 -18.14
N LYS A 153 22.23 -31.38 -16.99
CA LYS A 153 20.79 -31.57 -16.71
C LYS A 153 20.05 -30.23 -16.80
N ARG A 154 20.56 -29.19 -16.14
CA ARG A 154 20.00 -27.82 -16.19
C ARG A 154 20.02 -27.21 -17.60
N ALA A 155 21.03 -27.52 -18.42
CA ALA A 155 21.07 -27.06 -19.82
C ALA A 155 19.97 -27.73 -20.65
N SER A 156 19.76 -29.04 -20.48
CA SER A 156 18.66 -29.78 -21.13
C SER A 156 17.29 -29.25 -20.70
N GLU A 157 17.04 -29.13 -19.40
CA GLU A 157 15.78 -28.58 -18.85
C GLU A 157 15.50 -27.17 -19.37
N LYS A 158 16.53 -26.32 -19.51
CA LYS A 158 16.41 -24.96 -20.04
C LYS A 158 16.12 -24.94 -21.55
N GLU A 159 16.68 -25.86 -22.31
CA GLU A 159 16.40 -25.97 -23.75
C GLU A 159 14.96 -26.48 -23.98
N GLU A 160 14.51 -27.44 -23.18
CA GLU A 160 13.14 -27.95 -23.19
C GLU A 160 12.11 -26.87 -22.84
N ALA A 161 12.30 -26.15 -21.72
CA ALA A 161 11.45 -25.02 -21.33
C ALA A 161 11.42 -23.89 -22.39
N GLN A 162 12.51 -23.67 -23.12
CA GLN A 162 12.54 -22.72 -24.24
C GLN A 162 11.75 -23.20 -25.47
N ARG A 163 11.73 -24.50 -25.74
CA ARG A 163 10.89 -25.08 -26.81
C ARG A 163 9.40 -24.94 -26.44
N GLU A 164 9.01 -25.35 -25.23
CA GLU A 164 7.63 -25.24 -24.74
C GLU A 164 7.15 -23.78 -24.71
N GLY A 165 7.94 -22.86 -24.16
CA GLY A 165 7.63 -21.43 -24.14
C GLY A 165 7.57 -20.78 -25.54
N GLY A 166 8.38 -21.27 -26.48
CA GLY A 166 8.36 -20.85 -27.89
C GLY A 166 7.14 -21.35 -28.66
N GLU A 167 6.62 -22.53 -28.30
CA GLU A 167 5.38 -23.07 -28.86
C GLU A 167 4.15 -22.35 -28.28
N ALA A 168 4.13 -22.03 -26.98
CA ALA A 168 3.07 -21.24 -26.35
C ALA A 168 2.93 -19.83 -26.96
N GLN A 169 4.01 -19.20 -27.41
CA GLN A 169 3.98 -17.90 -28.11
C GLN A 169 3.57 -18.00 -29.59
N ARG A 170 3.63 -19.20 -30.19
CA ARG A 170 3.04 -19.46 -31.52
C ARG A 170 1.56 -19.77 -31.38
N GLY A 171 0.77 -18.73 -31.07
CA GLY A 171 -0.69 -18.78 -31.16
C GLY A 171 -1.15 -19.37 -32.50
N PRO A 172 -2.31 -20.05 -32.54
CA PRO A 172 -2.67 -20.96 -33.62
C PRO A 172 -2.65 -20.25 -34.96
N LYS A 173 -1.69 -20.61 -35.82
CA LYS A 173 -1.69 -20.18 -37.22
C LYS A 173 -2.99 -20.66 -37.86
N ARG A 174 -3.89 -19.72 -38.13
CA ARG A 174 -4.96 -19.91 -39.11
C ARG A 174 -4.32 -20.10 -40.48
N GLU A 175 -3.92 -21.33 -40.80
CA GLU A 175 -3.56 -21.69 -42.16
C GLU A 175 -4.82 -21.66 -43.01
N SER A 176 -4.96 -20.58 -43.79
CA SER A 176 -5.94 -20.45 -44.87
C SER A 176 -5.59 -21.40 -46.02
N ARG A 177 -5.71 -22.73 -45.79
CA ARG A 177 -5.57 -23.75 -46.83
C ARG A 177 -6.91 -24.00 -47.50
N SER A 178 -7.11 -23.31 -48.61
CA SER A 178 -8.13 -23.64 -49.60
C SER A 178 -7.85 -24.99 -50.27
N SER A 179 -8.88 -25.84 -50.34
CA SER A 179 -9.23 -26.77 -51.45
C SER A 179 -9.50 -28.24 -51.08
N ALA A 180 -10.38 -28.84 -51.91
CA ALA A 180 -10.56 -30.27 -52.19
C ALA A 180 -11.14 -31.22 -51.11
N LYS A 181 -12.48 -31.28 -51.12
CA LYS A 181 -13.33 -32.45 -50.81
C LYS A 181 -12.67 -33.83 -51.09
N ALA A 182 -12.79 -34.74 -50.13
CA ALA A 182 -12.91 -36.20 -50.34
C ALA A 182 -13.96 -36.77 -49.37
N LYS A 183 -14.54 -37.95 -49.68
CA LYS A 183 -15.75 -38.48 -49.01
C LYS A 183 -15.46 -39.55 -47.96
N ASN A 184 -16.34 -39.61 -46.94
CA ASN A 184 -16.65 -40.68 -45.98
C ASN A 184 -16.62 -42.14 -46.55
N PRO A 185 -16.57 -43.23 -45.73
CA PRO A 185 -17.26 -43.33 -44.42
C PRO A 185 -16.65 -44.17 -43.27
N GLY A 186 -17.15 -43.91 -42.06
CA GLY A 186 -17.71 -44.94 -41.17
C GLY A 186 -16.80 -45.70 -40.20
N PHE A 187 -16.82 -45.31 -38.92
CA PHE A 187 -16.77 -46.24 -37.78
C PHE A 187 -17.39 -45.60 -36.53
N ASP A 188 -18.39 -46.25 -35.92
CA ASP A 188 -19.08 -45.76 -34.70
C ASP A 188 -18.36 -46.30 -33.45
N GLY A 189 -17.77 -45.40 -32.68
CA GLY A 189 -16.91 -45.70 -31.53
C GLY A 189 -17.64 -45.70 -30.17
N ARG A 190 -18.88 -46.18 -30.11
CA ARG A 190 -19.61 -46.33 -28.82
C ARG A 190 -18.97 -47.40 -27.93
N TRP A 191 -18.39 -46.98 -26.82
CA TRP A 191 -18.19 -47.87 -25.67
C TRP A 191 -19.51 -48.07 -24.92
N TYR A 192 -19.79 -49.31 -24.54
CA TYR A 192 -21.05 -49.75 -23.95
C TYR A 192 -20.96 -49.81 -22.42
N THR A 193 -22.03 -49.30 -21.78
CA THR A 193 -22.64 -49.74 -20.50
C THR A 193 -21.76 -49.69 -19.23
N ASP A 194 -22.26 -49.68 -17.98
CA ASP A 194 -23.44 -50.29 -17.33
C ASP A 194 -24.02 -49.33 -16.24
N ILE A 195 -25.22 -49.45 -15.65
CA ILE A 195 -26.48 -50.18 -15.89
C ILE A 195 -27.59 -49.49 -15.03
N LYS A 196 -28.81 -49.34 -15.57
CA LYS A 196 -30.18 -49.39 -14.96
C LYS A 196 -30.42 -48.83 -13.51
N ASN A 197 -31.57 -48.25 -13.15
CA ASN A 197 -32.93 -48.59 -13.59
C ASN A 197 -33.99 -47.55 -13.17
N THR A 198 -35.11 -47.54 -13.93
CA THR A 198 -36.52 -47.15 -13.57
C THR A 198 -36.82 -45.70 -13.10
N ILE A 199 -37.97 -45.07 -13.42
CA ILE A 199 -39.10 -45.36 -14.33
C ILE A 199 -39.77 -44.03 -14.79
N PRO A 200 -40.45 -43.93 -15.95
CA PRO A 200 -40.96 -42.66 -16.50
C PRO A 200 -42.48 -42.44 -16.34
N VAL A 201 -42.91 -41.16 -16.33
CA VAL A 201 -44.29 -40.68 -16.57
C VAL A 201 -44.19 -39.37 -17.40
N PRO A 202 -45.07 -39.08 -18.38
CA PRO A 202 -44.65 -38.37 -19.60
C PRO A 202 -45.10 -36.90 -19.73
N GLU A 203 -44.42 -36.24 -20.67
CA GLU A 203 -44.94 -35.23 -21.62
C GLU A 203 -45.96 -34.18 -21.15
N GLU A 204 -45.54 -32.92 -21.18
CA GLU A 204 -46.23 -31.96 -22.07
C GLU A 204 -45.22 -31.04 -22.76
N ASN A 205 -45.50 -30.69 -24.01
CA ASN A 205 -44.52 -30.15 -24.94
C ASN A 205 -44.29 -28.63 -24.78
N ASN A 206 -43.05 -28.19 -25.01
CA ASN A 206 -42.82 -27.12 -25.98
C ASN A 206 -41.40 -27.18 -26.55
N GLU A 207 -41.33 -27.30 -27.86
CA GLU A 207 -40.10 -27.13 -28.62
C GLU A 207 -39.63 -25.67 -28.53
N ILE A 208 -38.31 -25.44 -28.46
CA ILE A 208 -37.55 -24.69 -29.48
C ILE A 208 -36.06 -24.70 -29.11
N GLN A 209 -35.32 -25.48 -29.90
CA GLN A 209 -33.95 -25.24 -30.39
C GLN A 209 -32.88 -24.80 -29.37
N GLY A 210 -32.02 -25.74 -28.97
CA GLY A 210 -30.84 -25.47 -28.15
C GLY A 210 -29.77 -24.63 -28.84
N ARG A 211 -29.09 -23.79 -28.06
CA ARG A 211 -27.89 -23.05 -28.48
C ARG A 211 -26.88 -22.82 -27.33
N ASP A 212 -26.73 -23.79 -26.41
CA ASP A 212 -25.97 -23.60 -25.16
C ASP A 212 -24.72 -24.50 -24.98
N GLU A 213 -24.30 -25.28 -25.98
CA GLU A 213 -23.14 -26.19 -25.86
C GLU A 213 -21.98 -25.90 -26.82
N LYS A 214 -21.84 -24.65 -27.31
CA LYS A 214 -20.68 -24.22 -28.11
C LYS A 214 -20.00 -22.91 -27.70
N GLU A 215 -20.27 -22.41 -26.49
CA GLU A 215 -19.57 -21.24 -25.92
C GLU A 215 -18.83 -21.54 -24.59
N LYS A 216 -18.76 -22.81 -24.16
CA LYS A 216 -17.94 -23.25 -23.01
C LYS A 216 -16.52 -23.72 -23.40
N THR A 217 -15.88 -23.04 -24.35
CA THR A 217 -14.49 -23.36 -24.76
C THR A 217 -13.64 -22.11 -25.05
N SER A 218 -14.09 -20.92 -24.66
CA SER A 218 -13.35 -19.65 -24.86
C SER A 218 -13.26 -18.75 -23.63
N CYS A 219 -13.79 -19.17 -22.48
CA CYS A 219 -13.93 -18.35 -21.28
C CYS A 219 -13.68 -19.16 -19.99
N LEU A 220 -12.45 -19.62 -19.77
CA LEU A 220 -11.97 -19.76 -18.39
C LEU A 220 -11.96 -18.35 -17.80
N SER A 221 -12.49 -18.14 -16.59
CA SER A 221 -12.44 -16.81 -15.99
C SER A 221 -10.99 -16.43 -15.71
N SER A 222 -10.67 -15.14 -15.68
CA SER A 222 -9.32 -14.68 -15.33
C SER A 222 -8.89 -15.14 -13.93
N GLU A 223 -9.85 -15.50 -13.06
CA GLU A 223 -9.63 -16.06 -11.73
C GLU A 223 -9.34 -17.57 -11.78
N ASP A 224 -9.92 -18.31 -12.73
CA ASP A 224 -9.58 -19.71 -12.99
C ASP A 224 -8.18 -19.87 -13.55
N GLN A 225 -7.81 -19.02 -14.51
CA GLN A 225 -6.45 -18.98 -15.08
C GLN A 225 -5.41 -18.58 -14.01
N GLU A 226 -5.75 -17.67 -13.10
CA GLU A 226 -4.88 -17.32 -11.98
C GLU A 226 -4.75 -18.49 -10.98
N ARG A 227 -5.84 -19.20 -10.65
CA ARG A 227 -5.76 -20.40 -9.80
C ARG A 227 -4.92 -21.50 -10.45
N GLU A 228 -5.16 -21.80 -11.72
CA GLU A 228 -4.40 -22.79 -12.48
C GLU A 228 -2.90 -22.46 -12.51
N PHE A 229 -2.53 -21.18 -12.62
CA PHE A 229 -1.13 -20.74 -12.51
C PHE A 229 -0.50 -21.00 -11.13
N TRP A 230 -1.21 -20.70 -10.04
CA TRP A 230 -0.68 -20.87 -8.67
C TRP A 230 -0.76 -22.31 -8.14
N GLU A 231 -1.71 -23.11 -8.63
CA GLU A 231 -1.92 -24.50 -8.21
C GLU A 231 -1.11 -25.51 -9.03
N LYS A 232 -0.67 -25.15 -10.25
CA LYS A 232 0.19 -25.99 -11.08
C LYS A 232 1.55 -26.25 -10.39
N PRO A 233 1.95 -27.51 -10.16
CA PRO A 233 3.27 -27.82 -9.60
C PRO A 233 4.39 -27.38 -10.55
N CYS A 234 5.22 -26.43 -10.10
CA CYS A 234 6.35 -25.92 -10.85
C CYS A 234 7.68 -26.50 -10.35
N ALA A 235 8.63 -26.75 -11.27
CA ALA A 235 9.97 -27.18 -10.91
C ALA A 235 10.77 -26.04 -10.24
N TYR A 236 11.53 -26.37 -9.18
CA TYR A 236 12.38 -25.42 -8.45
C TYR A 236 13.54 -24.94 -9.33
N THR A 237 13.27 -23.91 -10.14
CA THR A 237 14.20 -23.36 -11.13
C THR A 237 14.20 -21.83 -11.11
N PRO A 238 15.29 -21.15 -11.51
CA PRO A 238 15.32 -19.69 -11.60
C PRO A 238 14.27 -19.13 -12.57
N GLU A 239 13.97 -19.86 -13.64
CA GLU A 239 13.09 -19.41 -14.72
C GLU A 239 11.62 -19.44 -14.27
N SER A 240 11.19 -20.49 -13.56
CA SER A 240 9.87 -20.53 -12.91
C SER A 240 9.71 -19.44 -11.83
N ARG A 241 10.76 -19.16 -11.04
CA ARG A 241 10.72 -18.08 -10.05
C ARG A 241 10.57 -16.70 -10.71
N LEU A 242 11.28 -16.45 -11.82
CA LEU A 242 11.12 -15.24 -12.64
C LEU A 242 9.71 -15.13 -13.25
N GLU A 243 9.11 -16.23 -13.67
CA GLU A 243 7.75 -16.26 -14.21
C GLU A 243 6.72 -15.88 -13.14
N ALA A 244 6.82 -16.47 -11.94
CA ALA A 244 5.99 -16.10 -10.80
C ALA A 244 6.15 -14.62 -10.40
N HIS A 245 7.37 -14.08 -10.41
CA HIS A 245 7.59 -12.66 -10.15
C HIS A 245 6.98 -11.75 -11.24
N ARG A 246 7.14 -12.12 -12.52
CA ARG A 246 6.50 -11.38 -13.64
C ARG A 246 4.98 -11.33 -13.49
N HIS A 247 4.35 -12.46 -13.17
CA HIS A 247 2.90 -12.53 -12.96
C HIS A 247 2.46 -11.64 -11.77
N LEU A 248 3.21 -11.66 -10.66
CA LEU A 248 2.97 -10.76 -9.53
C LEU A 248 3.14 -9.27 -9.89
N ASP A 249 4.15 -8.91 -10.67
CA ASP A 249 4.39 -7.53 -11.09
C ASP A 249 3.36 -7.03 -12.10
N GLU A 250 2.90 -7.89 -13.02
CA GLU A 250 1.79 -7.58 -13.91
C GLU A 250 0.51 -7.37 -13.10
N LYS A 251 0.26 -8.18 -12.06
CA LYS A 251 -0.86 -7.99 -11.12
C LYS A 251 -0.75 -6.68 -10.34
N LYS A 252 0.45 -6.29 -9.87
CA LYS A 252 0.69 -4.98 -9.22
C LYS A 252 0.41 -3.84 -10.19
N LYS A 253 1.02 -3.85 -11.39
CA LYS A 253 0.82 -2.83 -12.43
C LYS A 253 -0.63 -2.74 -12.90
N ALA A 254 -1.35 -3.87 -12.96
CA ALA A 254 -2.78 -3.89 -13.26
C ALA A 254 -3.63 -3.27 -12.14
N LYS A 255 -3.28 -3.49 -10.87
CA LYS A 255 -3.91 -2.81 -9.72
C LYS A 255 -3.61 -1.31 -9.73
N GLU A 256 -2.36 -0.91 -9.98
CA GLU A 256 -1.95 0.49 -10.10
C GLU A 256 -2.71 1.21 -11.23
N ARG A 257 -2.76 0.61 -12.43
CA ARG A 257 -3.56 1.10 -13.56
C ARG A 257 -5.05 1.21 -13.24
N LYS A 258 -5.62 0.33 -12.39
CA LYS A 258 -7.01 0.43 -11.90
C LYS A 258 -7.19 1.52 -10.84
N THR A 259 -6.16 1.87 -10.07
CA THR A 259 -6.21 2.94 -9.06
C THR A 259 -5.98 4.35 -9.63
N VAL A 260 -5.26 4.47 -10.76
CA VAL A 260 -5.21 5.71 -11.55
C VAL A 260 -6.57 5.93 -12.23
N LYS A 261 -7.52 6.48 -11.46
CA LYS A 261 -8.82 6.89 -11.97
C LYS A 261 -8.63 7.96 -13.03
N THR A 262 -9.22 7.75 -14.21
CA THR A 262 -9.36 8.83 -15.20
C THR A 262 -10.05 10.03 -14.55
N PRO A 263 -9.62 11.27 -14.83
CA PRO A 263 -10.30 12.45 -14.30
C PRO A 263 -11.73 12.42 -14.81
N LYS A 264 -12.71 12.43 -13.88
CA LYS A 264 -14.13 12.48 -14.24
C LYS A 264 -14.35 13.73 -15.09
N ALA A 265 -14.99 13.58 -16.24
CA ALA A 265 -15.34 14.72 -17.09
C ALA A 265 -16.07 15.78 -16.26
N PRO A 266 -15.65 17.06 -16.32
CA PRO A 266 -16.26 18.11 -15.52
C PRO A 266 -17.73 18.26 -15.93
N ARG A 267 -18.63 18.11 -14.95
CA ARG A 267 -20.07 18.25 -15.18
C ARG A 267 -20.38 19.71 -15.46
N THR A 268 -21.01 19.99 -16.59
CA THR A 268 -21.49 21.33 -16.94
C THR A 268 -22.68 21.70 -16.05
N LEU A 269 -22.43 22.47 -14.98
CA LEU A 269 -23.43 22.97 -14.03
C LEU A 269 -24.38 24.03 -14.62
N ILE A 270 -24.06 24.51 -15.82
CA ILE A 270 -24.79 25.49 -16.61
C ILE A 270 -24.93 24.88 -18.01
N THR A 271 -26.14 24.87 -18.56
CA THR A 271 -26.37 24.44 -19.95
C THR A 271 -25.78 25.45 -20.94
N PRO A 272 -25.46 25.07 -22.20
CA PRO A 272 -24.95 26.00 -23.21
C PRO A 272 -25.88 27.19 -23.48
N ASN A 273 -27.15 27.10 -23.08
CA ASN A 273 -28.16 28.16 -23.18
C ASN A 273 -28.21 29.08 -21.93
N GLY A 274 -27.21 29.01 -21.04
CA GLY A 274 -27.11 29.86 -19.84
C GLY A 274 -28.03 29.49 -18.68
N ARG A 275 -28.89 28.47 -18.81
CA ARG A 275 -29.79 28.04 -17.72
C ARG A 275 -29.00 27.25 -16.67
N VAL A 276 -28.98 27.80 -15.45
CA VAL A 276 -28.40 27.21 -14.24
C VAL A 276 -29.25 26.02 -13.78
N MET A 277 -28.60 24.96 -13.28
CA MET A 277 -29.26 23.75 -12.80
C MET A 277 -29.09 23.57 -11.29
N ASN A 278 -30.11 23.00 -10.62
CA ASN A 278 -30.01 22.58 -9.23
C ASN A 278 -29.20 21.27 -9.14
N VAL A 279 -28.25 21.21 -8.21
CA VAL A 279 -27.36 20.06 -8.02
C VAL A 279 -27.13 19.84 -6.53
N ASN A 280 -27.32 18.62 -6.04
CA ASN A 280 -27.00 18.22 -4.66
C ASN A 280 -26.16 16.94 -4.65
N GLU A 281 -24.90 17.04 -5.12
CA GLU A 281 -23.94 15.92 -5.04
C GLU A 281 -23.59 15.46 -3.61
N PRO A 282 -23.48 16.35 -2.61
CA PRO A 282 -23.22 15.90 -1.24
C PRO A 282 -24.42 15.23 -0.57
N LYS A 283 -25.64 15.36 -1.12
CA LYS A 283 -26.91 14.93 -0.51
C LYS A 283 -27.11 15.54 0.89
N LEU A 284 -26.90 16.85 0.99
CA LEU A 284 -27.19 17.60 2.22
C LEU A 284 -28.69 17.88 2.28
N ASP A 285 -29.26 17.75 3.47
CA ASP A 285 -30.59 18.24 3.75
C ASP A 285 -30.55 19.77 3.86
N PHE A 286 -31.58 20.43 3.33
CA PHE A 286 -31.61 21.89 3.22
C PHE A 286 -33.02 22.44 3.33
N ASN A 287 -33.14 23.62 3.93
CA ASN A 287 -34.38 24.37 4.04
C ASN A 287 -34.16 25.77 3.45
N LEU A 288 -35.08 26.21 2.58
CA LEU A 288 -35.09 27.56 2.03
C LEU A 288 -36.34 28.29 2.55
N THR A 289 -36.15 29.41 3.25
CA THR A 289 -37.23 30.24 3.79
C THR A 289 -37.15 31.65 3.22
N GLU A 290 -38.32 32.28 3.01
CA GLU A 290 -38.43 33.66 2.53
C GLU A 290 -39.09 34.54 3.60
N ASP A 291 -38.30 35.37 4.27
CA ASP A 291 -38.80 36.30 5.29
C ASP A 291 -39.32 37.57 4.62
N GLY A 292 -40.63 37.60 4.36
CA GLY A 292 -41.30 38.73 3.69
C GLY A 292 -41.16 40.07 4.41
N ASP A 293 -41.08 40.07 5.75
CA ASP A 293 -40.94 41.29 6.56
C ASP A 293 -39.53 41.91 6.50
N ASN A 294 -38.50 41.08 6.32
CA ASN A 294 -37.09 41.50 6.29
C ASN A 294 -36.52 41.56 4.86
N ASN A 295 -37.31 41.15 3.85
CA ASN A 295 -36.92 41.03 2.45
C ASN A 295 -35.65 40.14 2.26
N THR A 296 -35.51 39.10 3.07
CA THR A 296 -34.36 38.20 3.10
C THR A 296 -34.74 36.75 2.81
N ILE A 297 -33.96 36.10 1.95
CA ILE A 297 -34.00 34.66 1.71
C ILE A 297 -32.97 34.01 2.63
N VAL A 298 -33.36 32.98 3.37
CA VAL A 298 -32.46 32.23 4.26
C VAL A 298 -32.39 30.78 3.80
N LEU A 299 -31.19 30.33 3.47
CA LEU A 299 -30.89 28.94 3.13
C LEU A 299 -30.14 28.30 4.29
N ASP A 300 -30.76 27.34 4.97
CA ASP A 300 -30.12 26.47 5.96
C ASP A 300 -29.67 25.16 5.29
N LEU A 301 -28.43 24.75 5.56
CA LEU A 301 -27.79 23.55 5.02
C LEU A 301 -27.22 22.73 6.17
N GLU A 302 -27.65 21.48 6.31
CA GLU A 302 -27.10 20.58 7.33
C GLU A 302 -25.73 20.04 6.91
N VAL A 303 -24.66 20.76 7.30
CA VAL A 303 -23.27 20.36 7.03
C VAL A 303 -22.71 19.56 8.22
N TYR A 304 -21.87 18.56 7.93
CA TYR A 304 -21.25 17.71 8.95
C TYR A 304 -20.66 18.50 10.13
N ARG A 305 -21.03 18.10 11.36
CA ARG A 305 -20.68 18.75 12.63
C ARG A 305 -19.18 19.01 12.83
N HIS A 306 -18.33 18.07 12.43
CA HIS A 306 -16.87 18.14 12.58
C HIS A 306 -16.14 18.45 11.25
N MET A 307 -16.75 19.29 10.39
CA MET A 307 -16.12 19.78 9.17
C MET A 307 -15.38 21.10 9.41
N ASP A 308 -14.10 21.16 9.04
CA ASP A 308 -13.32 22.40 9.06
C ASP A 308 -13.80 23.38 7.99
N THR A 309 -13.73 24.68 8.30
CA THR A 309 -14.11 25.75 7.37
C THR A 309 -13.25 25.79 6.12
N SER A 310 -12.03 25.25 6.16
CA SER A 310 -11.13 25.15 4.99
C SER A 310 -11.56 24.10 3.97
N LEU A 311 -12.49 23.20 4.32
CA LEU A 311 -13.01 22.14 3.44
C LEU A 311 -14.39 22.49 2.84
N MET A 312 -14.83 23.73 3.03
CA MET A 312 -16.05 24.29 2.47
C MET A 312 -15.79 25.64 1.82
N ASP A 313 -16.51 25.93 0.74
CA ASP A 313 -16.46 27.21 0.02
C ASP A 313 -17.90 27.63 -0.32
N VAL A 314 -18.19 28.93 -0.23
CA VAL A 314 -19.54 29.49 -0.34
C VAL A 314 -19.52 30.66 -1.32
N ASP A 315 -20.18 30.47 -2.45
CA ASP A 315 -20.26 31.42 -3.56
C ASP A 315 -21.73 31.80 -3.77
N VAL A 316 -22.02 33.09 -3.67
CA VAL A 316 -23.38 33.65 -3.81
C VAL A 316 -23.41 34.50 -5.06
N GLN A 317 -24.26 34.13 -6.00
CA GLN A 317 -24.53 34.87 -7.22
C GLN A 317 -25.98 35.39 -7.19
N PRO A 318 -26.33 36.46 -7.92
CA PRO A 318 -27.67 37.03 -7.88
C PRO A 318 -28.79 36.03 -8.19
N THR A 319 -28.54 35.03 -9.04
CA THR A 319 -29.51 34.00 -9.47
C THR A 319 -29.31 32.62 -8.86
N TYR A 320 -28.20 32.35 -8.16
CA TYR A 320 -27.95 31.04 -7.55
C TYR A 320 -26.98 31.11 -6.36
N ALA A 321 -27.15 30.21 -5.40
CA ALA A 321 -26.17 29.95 -4.34
C ALA A 321 -25.44 28.63 -4.61
N ARG A 322 -24.12 28.61 -4.42
CA ARG A 322 -23.26 27.45 -4.60
C ARG A 322 -22.41 27.22 -3.35
N VAL A 323 -22.44 25.98 -2.85
CA VAL A 323 -21.66 25.56 -1.68
C VAL A 323 -20.87 24.31 -2.06
N THR A 324 -19.55 24.40 -2.00
CA THR A 324 -18.64 23.27 -2.25
C THR A 324 -18.30 22.63 -0.90
N VAL A 325 -18.48 21.32 -0.73
CA VAL A 325 -18.15 20.60 0.51
C VAL A 325 -17.32 19.36 0.17
N LYS A 326 -16.07 19.29 0.66
CA LYS A 326 -15.12 18.19 0.33
C LYS A 326 -15.03 17.90 -1.18
N GLY A 327 -15.05 18.95 -2.01
CA GLY A 327 -14.98 18.85 -3.47
C GLY A 327 -16.25 18.34 -4.18
N LYS A 328 -17.37 18.16 -3.45
CA LYS A 328 -18.70 17.94 -4.03
C LYS A 328 -19.47 19.25 -4.08
N ILE A 329 -20.26 19.45 -5.13
CA ILE A 329 -20.97 20.72 -5.33
C ILE A 329 -22.45 20.60 -4.95
N PHE A 330 -22.89 21.51 -4.08
CA PHE A 330 -24.29 21.89 -3.91
C PHE A 330 -24.53 23.20 -4.67
N GLN A 331 -25.58 23.27 -5.48
CA GLN A 331 -25.95 24.47 -6.23
C GLN A 331 -27.48 24.57 -6.26
N LEU A 332 -28.02 25.72 -5.88
CA LEU A 332 -29.45 25.98 -5.82
C LEU A 332 -29.76 27.31 -6.53
N VAL A 333 -30.61 27.25 -7.55
CA VAL A 333 -31.20 28.43 -8.20
C VAL A 333 -32.12 29.12 -7.20
N LEU A 334 -31.94 30.43 -7.04
CA LEU A 334 -32.71 31.23 -6.09
C LEU A 334 -34.04 31.66 -6.72
N PRO A 335 -35.14 31.73 -5.93
CA PRO A 335 -36.47 32.08 -6.43
C PRO A 335 -36.62 33.57 -6.80
N ALA A 336 -35.73 34.43 -6.29
CA ALA A 336 -35.65 35.84 -6.64
C ALA A 336 -34.19 36.30 -6.63
N GLU A 337 -33.90 37.41 -7.32
CA GLU A 337 -32.56 37.99 -7.35
C GLU A 337 -32.13 38.46 -5.95
N VAL A 338 -30.88 38.15 -5.57
CA VAL A 338 -30.28 38.55 -4.28
C VAL A 338 -29.09 39.49 -4.45
N ARG A 339 -28.75 40.23 -3.40
CA ARG A 339 -27.56 41.08 -3.34
C ARG A 339 -26.39 40.31 -2.70
N PRO A 340 -25.38 39.86 -3.47
CA PRO A 340 -24.27 39.08 -2.93
C PRO A 340 -23.45 39.89 -1.91
N ASP A 341 -23.19 41.17 -2.17
CA ASP A 341 -22.40 42.07 -1.30
C ASP A 341 -22.96 42.25 0.12
N SER A 342 -24.25 41.96 0.31
CA SER A 342 -24.96 42.09 1.60
C SER A 342 -25.39 40.72 2.16
N SER A 343 -24.98 39.63 1.51
CA SER A 343 -25.25 38.27 1.98
C SER A 343 -24.25 37.85 3.06
N THR A 344 -24.69 37.06 4.04
CA THR A 344 -23.81 36.55 5.11
C THR A 344 -23.98 35.05 5.30
N ALA A 345 -22.86 34.35 5.44
CA ALA A 345 -22.81 32.92 5.75
C ALA A 345 -22.35 32.73 7.21
N LYS A 346 -23.08 31.91 7.99
CA LYS A 346 -22.76 31.59 9.38
C LYS A 346 -22.84 30.09 9.61
N ARG A 347 -21.78 29.50 10.15
CA ARG A 347 -21.75 28.08 10.52
C ARG A 347 -21.84 27.88 12.03
N SER A 348 -22.74 27.01 12.45
CA SER A 348 -22.77 26.49 13.83
C SER A 348 -21.73 25.39 14.00
N GLN A 349 -20.74 25.60 14.88
CA GLN A 349 -19.76 24.56 15.22
C GLN A 349 -20.39 23.42 16.04
N ILE A 350 -21.47 23.71 16.78
CA ILE A 350 -22.10 22.75 17.70
C ILE A 350 -23.11 21.87 16.97
N THR A 351 -23.91 22.44 16.07
CA THR A 351 -24.98 21.71 15.35
C THR A 351 -24.62 21.37 13.91
N GLY A 352 -23.57 21.97 13.32
CA GLY A 352 -23.11 21.70 11.96
C GLY A 352 -23.77 22.55 10.86
N HIS A 353 -24.99 23.05 11.12
CA HIS A 353 -25.77 23.89 10.20
C HIS A 353 -24.98 25.09 9.66
N LEU A 354 -25.08 25.28 8.35
CA LEU A 354 -24.58 26.44 7.61
C LEU A 354 -25.78 27.26 7.14
N VAL A 355 -25.99 28.42 7.76
CA VAL A 355 -27.09 29.34 7.46
C VAL A 355 -26.56 30.47 6.58
N LEU A 356 -27.16 30.63 5.41
CA LEU A 356 -26.85 31.65 4.42
C LEU A 356 -28.02 32.64 4.32
N THR A 357 -27.83 33.86 4.81
CA THR A 357 -28.83 34.94 4.76
C THR A 357 -28.53 35.85 3.57
N MET A 358 -29.46 35.95 2.62
CA MET A 358 -29.32 36.64 1.34
C MET A 358 -30.46 37.67 1.16
N PRO A 359 -30.20 38.99 1.24
CA PRO A 359 -31.24 39.99 1.00
C PRO A 359 -31.61 40.10 -0.48
N ARG A 360 -32.91 40.23 -0.79
CA ARG A 360 -33.43 40.33 -2.16
C ARG A 360 -33.05 41.67 -2.80
N ALA A 361 -32.79 41.66 -4.11
CA ALA A 361 -32.43 42.84 -4.89
C ALA A 361 -33.63 43.71 -5.27
N GLN A 362 -34.78 43.11 -5.55
CA GLN A 362 -36.05 43.81 -5.76
C GLN A 362 -37.02 43.53 -4.62
N GLY A 363 -37.36 44.59 -3.87
CA GLY A 363 -38.40 44.59 -2.85
C GLY A 363 -38.76 46.03 -2.50
N GLU A 364 -40.05 46.35 -2.45
CA GLU A 364 -40.51 47.64 -1.97
C GLU A 364 -40.11 47.82 -0.50
N ILE A 365 -39.38 48.89 -0.19
CA ILE A 365 -39.06 49.25 1.20
C ILE A 365 -40.35 49.74 1.85
N LYS A 366 -41.12 48.83 2.45
CA LYS A 366 -42.13 49.22 3.46
C LYS A 366 -41.39 49.77 4.66
N MET A 367 -41.23 51.09 4.68
CA MET A 367 -40.61 51.80 5.78
C MET A 367 -41.32 51.44 7.09
N THR A 368 -40.62 50.73 7.99
CA THR A 368 -41.08 50.55 9.35
C THR A 368 -41.08 51.92 10.02
N THR A 369 -42.26 52.50 10.20
CA THR A 369 -42.38 53.82 10.82
C THR A 369 -41.92 53.77 12.28
N PRO A 370 -41.07 54.71 12.74
CA PRO A 370 -40.69 54.77 14.14
C PRO A 370 -41.92 55.10 14.98
N ARG A 371 -42.24 54.23 15.94
CA ARG A 371 -43.44 54.34 16.78
C ARG A 371 -43.35 55.57 17.69
N PRO A 372 -44.27 56.55 17.61
CA PRO A 372 -44.26 57.71 18.51
C PRO A 372 -44.67 57.32 19.94
N PRO A 373 -44.22 58.05 20.97
CA PRO A 373 -44.47 57.71 22.36
C PRO A 373 -45.89 58.04 22.79
N LYS A 374 -46.50 57.19 23.63
CA LYS A 374 -47.71 57.52 24.39
C LYS A 374 -47.33 58.00 25.80
N VAL A 375 -47.86 59.14 26.21
CA VAL A 375 -47.75 59.69 27.56
C VAL A 375 -49.12 59.63 28.22
N SER A 376 -49.18 59.06 29.42
CA SER A 376 -50.27 59.24 30.39
C SER A 376 -49.67 59.29 31.80
N GLN A 377 -50.06 60.29 32.58
CA GLN A 377 -49.61 60.59 33.95
C GLN A 377 -50.37 59.74 35.00
N CYS A 378 -49.99 59.61 36.28
CA CYS A 378 -48.72 59.76 37.01
C CYS A 378 -48.96 59.32 38.47
N SER A 379 -48.02 58.63 39.13
CA SER A 379 -47.82 58.75 40.59
C SER A 379 -46.43 58.23 41.02
N HIS A 380 -45.69 59.12 41.68
CA HIS A 380 -44.57 58.99 42.63
C HIS A 380 -44.07 57.57 43.04
N THR A 381 -42.80 57.26 43.32
CA THR A 381 -41.43 57.87 43.24
C THR A 381 -40.48 56.81 43.88
N PRO A 382 -39.14 56.94 43.86
CA PRO A 382 -38.22 57.23 42.74
C PRO A 382 -37.13 56.14 42.62
N GLU A 383 -36.35 56.11 41.53
CA GLU A 383 -34.88 56.22 41.61
C GLU A 383 -34.24 56.27 40.22
N GLU A 384 -33.06 56.89 40.17
CA GLU A 384 -32.45 57.38 38.94
C GLU A 384 -31.53 56.36 38.28
N LYS A 385 -31.38 56.47 36.95
CA LYS A 385 -30.04 56.75 36.39
C LYS A 385 -30.09 57.40 35.02
N THR A 386 -29.75 58.69 35.04
CA THR A 386 -29.08 59.40 33.96
C THR A 386 -28.06 58.53 33.22
N ARG A 387 -28.00 58.67 31.89
CA ARG A 387 -26.91 58.14 31.05
C ARG A 387 -25.55 58.55 31.64
N LYS A 388 -24.71 57.58 32.02
CA LYS A 388 -23.29 57.80 32.27
C LYS A 388 -22.46 57.06 31.24
N ARG A 389 -21.44 57.74 30.73
CA ARG A 389 -20.33 57.15 29.96
C ARG A 389 -19.61 56.14 30.86
N LEU A 390 -18.91 55.16 30.27
CA LEU A 390 -17.88 54.44 31.04
C LEU A 390 -16.71 55.41 31.27
N GLU A 391 -16.78 56.14 32.38
CA GLU A 391 -15.61 56.72 33.01
C GLU A 391 -14.97 55.61 33.84
N VAL A 392 -13.73 55.28 33.51
CA VAL A 392 -12.95 54.24 34.22
C VAL A 392 -12.33 54.90 35.44
N ASP A 393 -12.98 54.77 36.60
CA ASP A 393 -12.42 55.24 37.88
C ASP A 393 -11.06 54.60 38.14
N PRO A 394 -9.95 55.37 38.21
CA PRO A 394 -8.61 54.82 38.48
C PRO A 394 -8.48 54.17 39.86
N SER A 395 -9.46 54.38 40.74
CA SER A 395 -9.50 53.86 42.12
C SER A 395 -10.08 52.45 42.24
N LYS A 396 -10.38 51.76 41.13
CA LYS A 396 -10.85 50.35 41.11
C LYS A 396 -9.81 49.36 40.56
N HIS A 397 -8.53 49.64 40.76
CA HIS A 397 -7.50 48.61 40.76
C HIS A 397 -7.63 47.73 42.02
N SER A 398 -8.60 46.82 42.03
CA SER A 398 -8.50 45.63 42.88
C SER A 398 -7.42 44.74 42.27
N GLY A 399 -6.17 44.93 42.67
CA GLY A 399 -5.09 44.02 42.34
C GLY A 399 -5.49 42.61 42.77
N VAL A 400 -5.39 41.65 41.87
CA VAL A 400 -5.60 40.24 42.21
C VAL A 400 -4.47 39.83 43.13
N ASP A 401 -4.79 39.57 44.40
CA ASP A 401 -3.80 39.20 45.39
C ASP A 401 -3.31 37.77 45.16
N LEU A 402 -2.13 37.65 44.55
CA LEU A 402 -1.48 36.38 44.24
C LEU A 402 -0.86 35.71 45.49
N ALA A 403 -0.87 36.36 46.66
CA ALA A 403 -0.23 35.84 47.87
C ALA A 403 -0.93 34.62 48.49
N ASN A 404 -2.19 34.34 48.14
CA ASN A 404 -2.96 33.19 48.68
C ASN A 404 -2.88 31.89 47.85
N ILE A 405 -2.02 31.81 46.83
CA ILE A 405 -1.80 30.57 46.06
C ILE A 405 -0.74 29.66 46.70
N VAL A 406 -0.02 30.14 47.73
CA VAL A 406 0.98 29.33 48.47
C VAL A 406 0.63 29.30 49.96
N THR A 407 -0.07 28.24 50.39
CA THR A 407 -0.18 27.88 51.82
C THR A 407 1.18 27.42 52.34
N ARG A 408 1.92 28.35 52.96
CA ARG A 408 3.21 28.07 53.59
C ARG A 408 3.13 28.18 55.11
N GLU A 409 2.48 27.19 55.74
CA GLU A 409 2.66 27.00 57.19
C GLU A 409 4.00 26.32 57.46
N ASN A 410 5.00 27.14 57.80
CA ASN A 410 6.19 26.68 58.51
C ASN A 410 5.82 26.42 59.98
N ARG A 411 5.85 25.16 60.43
CA ARG A 411 6.38 24.83 61.76
C ARG A 411 7.36 23.66 61.66
N ALA A 412 8.49 23.81 62.33
CA ALA A 412 9.64 22.92 62.23
C ALA A 412 9.42 21.63 63.02
N GLY A 413 10.02 20.52 62.56
CA GLY A 413 10.01 19.24 63.26
C GLY A 413 10.38 18.04 62.41
N GLU A 414 11.69 17.85 62.23
CA GLU A 414 12.38 16.56 62.06
C GLU A 414 12.02 15.58 60.91
N GLN A 415 13.00 14.71 60.65
CA GLN A 415 13.11 13.79 59.52
C GLN A 415 12.12 12.61 59.61
N THR A 416 11.62 12.11 58.47
CA THR A 416 11.92 10.73 57.99
C THR A 416 11.19 10.35 56.69
N SER A 417 11.76 9.34 56.02
CA SER A 417 11.34 8.61 54.82
C SER A 417 9.85 8.33 54.63
N PHE A 418 9.34 8.56 53.41
CA PHE A 418 8.18 7.84 52.84
C PHE A 418 8.35 7.56 51.32
N TYR A 419 9.48 6.93 50.97
CA TYR A 419 9.50 5.99 49.85
C TYR A 419 9.32 4.60 50.46
N ASP A 420 8.14 4.02 50.27
CA ASP A 420 7.98 2.56 50.36
C ASP A 420 6.82 2.12 49.45
N ASN A 421 6.91 0.92 48.90
CA ASN A 421 5.97 0.31 47.94
C ASN A 421 5.97 0.83 46.48
N PHE A 422 7.14 1.14 45.91
CA PHE A 422 7.37 0.93 44.47
C PHE A 422 8.63 0.08 44.29
N VAL A 423 8.45 -1.17 43.86
CA VAL A 423 9.54 -2.14 43.70
C VAL A 423 9.95 -2.17 42.23
N ASP A 424 11.20 -1.78 41.95
CA ASP A 424 11.78 -1.86 40.60
C ASP A 424 11.99 -3.32 40.16
N ASN A 425 11.77 -3.56 38.87
CA ASN A 425 11.87 -4.89 38.26
C ASN A 425 13.34 -5.18 37.87
N PRO A 426 14.00 -6.21 38.44
CA PRO A 426 15.46 -6.38 38.35
C PRO A 426 16.01 -6.81 36.98
N ASP A 427 15.15 -7.15 36.00
CA ASP A 427 15.56 -7.69 34.69
C ASP A 427 15.86 -6.63 33.61
N VAL A 428 15.87 -5.33 33.94
CA VAL A 428 16.17 -4.26 32.99
C VAL A 428 17.58 -3.69 33.22
N PRO A 429 18.59 -4.03 32.38
CA PRO A 429 19.88 -3.36 32.45
C PRO A 429 19.75 -1.88 32.02
N PRO A 430 20.46 -0.95 32.68
CA PRO A 430 20.42 0.46 32.31
C PRO A 430 21.02 0.70 30.92
N LEU A 431 20.38 1.56 30.14
CA LEU A 431 20.92 2.06 28.88
C LEU A 431 22.11 3.00 29.16
N MET A 432 23.24 2.75 28.49
CA MET A 432 24.24 3.79 28.17
C MET A 432 23.94 4.38 26.80
#